data_AF-A0A1W2G092-F1
#
_entry.id   AF-A0A1W2G092-F1
#
_cell.length_a   1.000
_cell.length_b   1.000
_cell.length_c   1.000
_cell.angle_alpha   90.00
_cell.angle_beta   90.00
_cell.angle_gamma   90.00
#
_symmetry.space_group_name_H-M   'P 1'
#
loop_
_entity.id
_entity.type
_entity.pdbx_description
1 polymer ?
#
loop_
_entity_poly.entity_id
_entity_poly.type
_entity_poly.pdbx_seq_one_letter_code
_entity_poly.pdbx_strand_id
1 'polypeptide(L)'
;MGDDSAADPVAVSAVLLHWLVAARGHITQEQARDAVTWLSDTLGVVEDDLVYAASLIGHPDAPGVTFNDGVERFGGVIPFVLYMMLLSGALVATVADGDTEWLRQFDLSG
;
A
#
# COMPACT_ATOMS: atom_id res chain seq x y z
N MET A 1 -26.19 23.51 6.32
CA MET A 1 -25.68 22.67 7.41
C MET A 1 -24.90 21.58 6.68
N GLY A 2 -23.58 21.75 6.61
CA GLY A 2 -22.73 20.96 5.71
C GLY A 2 -22.66 19.52 6.21
N ASP A 3 -23.12 18.60 5.39
CA ASP A 3 -22.78 17.19 5.51
C ASP A 3 -21.43 17.06 4.83
N ASP A 4 -20.36 17.39 5.56
CA ASP A 4 -18.99 17.07 5.16
C ASP A 4 -18.92 15.54 5.14
N SER A 5 -19.21 14.98 3.98
CA SER A 5 -19.07 13.55 3.68
C SER A 5 -17.58 13.21 3.69
N ALA A 6 -17.00 13.15 4.90
CA ALA A 6 -15.72 12.53 5.11
C ALA A 6 -15.88 11.06 4.69
N ALA A 7 -15.07 10.62 3.73
CA ALA A 7 -15.10 9.24 3.27
C ALA A 7 -14.95 8.30 4.48
N ASP A 8 -15.84 7.30 4.58
CA ASP A 8 -15.80 6.30 5.66
C ASP A 8 -14.41 5.64 5.67
N PRO A 9 -13.60 5.78 6.74
CA PRO A 9 -12.26 5.22 6.82
C PRO A 9 -12.23 3.70 6.61
N VAL A 10 -13.29 2.99 7.00
CA VAL A 10 -13.42 1.54 6.77
C VAL A 10 -13.59 1.26 5.28
N ALA A 11 -14.44 2.02 4.59
CA ALA A 11 -14.64 1.89 3.16
C ALA A 11 -13.36 2.21 2.37
N VAL A 12 -12.63 3.28 2.74
CA VAL A 12 -11.35 3.65 2.12
C VAL A 12 -10.32 2.53 2.30
N SER A 13 -10.19 2.00 3.52
CA SER A 13 -9.26 0.90 3.83
C SER A 13 -9.59 -0.37 3.05
N ALA A 14 -10.88 -0.71 2.97
CA ALA A 14 -11.36 -1.88 2.26
C ALA A 14 -11.10 -1.80 0.75
N VAL A 15 -11.34 -0.63 0.14
CA VAL A 15 -11.05 -0.39 -1.29
C VAL A 15 -9.56 -0.49 -1.57
N LEU A 16 -8.72 0.13 -0.73
CA LEU A 16 -7.27 0.09 -0.86
C LEU A 16 -6.71 -1.33 -0.74
N LEU A 17 -7.18 -2.10 0.25
CA LEU A 17 -6.79 -3.50 0.43
C LEU A 17 -7.22 -4.36 -0.75
N HIS A 18 -8.46 -4.16 -1.23
CA HIS A 18 -8.96 -4.90 -2.39
C HIS A 18 -8.09 -4.64 -3.63
N TRP A 19 -7.74 -3.38 -3.89
CA TRP A 19 -6.87 -3.00 -4.99
C TRP A 19 -5.47 -3.61 -4.86
N LEU A 20 -4.86 -3.53 -3.67
CA LEU A 20 -3.54 -4.11 -3.40
C LEU A 20 -3.51 -5.63 -3.56
N VAL A 21 -4.54 -6.33 -3.06
CA VAL A 21 -4.67 -7.79 -3.20
C VAL A 21 -4.83 -8.18 -4.66
N ALA A 22 -5.56 -7.41 -5.46
CA ALA A 22 -5.66 -7.63 -6.91
C ALA A 22 -4.31 -7.38 -7.60
N ALA A 23 -3.61 -6.30 -7.27
CA ALA A 23 -2.30 -5.95 -7.83
C ALA A 23 -1.24 -7.03 -7.58
N ARG A 24 -1.29 -7.73 -6.45
CA ARG A 24 -0.43 -8.88 -6.15
C ARG A 24 -0.41 -9.93 -7.27
N GLY A 25 -1.54 -10.15 -7.94
CA GLY A 25 -1.64 -11.11 -9.05
C GLY A 25 -0.81 -10.74 -10.29
N HIS A 26 -0.29 -9.51 -10.35
CA HIS A 26 0.40 -8.94 -11.50
C HIS A 26 1.88 -8.62 -11.25
N ILE A 27 2.39 -8.87 -10.04
CA ILE A 27 3.78 -8.53 -9.66
C ILE A 27 4.59 -9.80 -9.35
N THR A 28 5.89 -9.76 -9.60
CA THR A 28 6.81 -10.81 -9.17
C THR A 28 7.17 -10.66 -7.70
N GLN A 29 7.72 -11.72 -7.10
CA GLN A 29 8.24 -11.66 -5.73
C GLN A 29 9.42 -10.69 -5.59
N GLU A 30 10.24 -10.54 -6.64
CA GLU A 30 11.37 -9.60 -6.68
C GLU A 30 10.88 -8.16 -6.68
N GLN A 31 9.89 -7.83 -7.53
CA GLN A 31 9.27 -6.51 -7.55
C GLN A 31 8.61 -6.12 -6.21
N ALA A 32 8.06 -7.11 -5.49
CA ALA A 32 7.51 -6.87 -4.16
C ALA A 32 8.59 -6.46 -3.15
N ARG A 33 9.78 -7.10 -3.20
CA ARG A 33 10.93 -6.78 -2.34
C ARG A 33 11.55 -5.43 -2.70
N ASP A 34 11.68 -5.17 -4.00
CA ASP A 34 12.22 -3.89 -4.51
C ASP A 34 11.33 -2.72 -4.08
N ALA A 35 10.00 -2.89 -4.08
CA ALA A 35 9.05 -1.86 -3.63
C ALA A 35 9.25 -1.48 -2.16
N VAL A 36 9.45 -2.47 -1.29
CA VAL A 36 9.70 -2.26 0.13
C VAL A 36 11.05 -1.57 0.35
N THR A 37 12.10 -2.05 -0.33
CA THR A 37 13.45 -1.48 -0.26
C THR A 37 13.44 -0.02 -0.72
N TRP A 38 12.81 0.26 -1.86
CA TRP A 38 12.70 1.61 -2.41
C TRP A 38 11.99 2.59 -1.47
N LEU A 39 10.91 2.16 -0.78
CA LEU A 39 10.24 2.99 0.22
C LEU A 39 11.11 3.27 1.44
N SER A 40 11.78 2.24 1.93
CA SER A 40 12.71 2.34 3.07
C SER A 40 13.78 3.38 2.76
N ASP A 41 14.42 3.26 1.59
CA ASP A 41 15.47 4.18 1.12
C ASP A 41 14.95 5.61 0.89
N THR A 42 13.75 5.75 0.32
CA THR A 42 13.19 7.06 -0.05
C THR A 42 12.67 7.85 1.15
N LEU A 43 12.03 7.17 2.11
CA LEU A 43 11.31 7.82 3.20
C LEU A 43 11.97 7.64 4.57
N GLY A 44 13.03 6.82 4.66
CA GLY A 44 13.69 6.50 5.93
C GLY A 44 12.79 5.71 6.90
N VAL A 45 11.79 5.01 6.36
CA VAL A 45 10.89 4.17 7.15
C VAL A 45 11.58 2.84 7.44
N VAL A 46 11.36 2.29 8.63
CA VAL A 46 11.94 0.99 9.02
C VAL A 46 11.42 -0.10 8.09
N GLU A 47 12.33 -0.80 7.42
CA GLU A 47 11.99 -1.85 6.44
C GLU A 47 11.11 -2.95 7.04
N ASP A 48 11.42 -3.40 8.27
CA ASP A 48 10.62 -4.41 8.98
C ASP A 48 9.14 -3.98 9.15
N ASP A 49 8.88 -2.68 9.34
CA ASP A 49 7.53 -2.16 9.45
C ASP A 49 6.82 -2.15 8.09
N LEU A 50 7.54 -1.85 7.00
CA LEU A 50 7.02 -1.96 5.64
C LEU A 50 6.72 -3.41 5.25
N VAL A 51 7.62 -4.34 5.59
CA VAL A 51 7.42 -5.79 5.38
C VAL A 51 6.21 -6.27 6.18
N TYR A 52 6.08 -5.88 7.45
CA TYR A 52 4.93 -6.25 8.28
C TYR A 52 3.62 -5.70 7.71
N ALA A 53 3.62 -4.44 7.25
CA ALA A 53 2.46 -3.86 6.60
C ALA A 53 2.09 -4.66 5.34
N ALA A 54 3.08 -5.05 4.54
CA ALA A 54 2.88 -5.82 3.31
C ALA A 54 2.39 -7.28 3.52
N SER A 55 2.29 -7.75 4.77
CA SER A 55 1.69 -9.04 5.10
C SER A 55 0.28 -9.23 4.54
N LEU A 56 -0.57 -8.20 4.61
CA LEU A 56 -1.97 -8.31 4.15
C LEU A 56 -2.12 -8.50 2.65
N ILE A 57 -1.08 -8.12 1.90
CA ILE A 57 -1.04 -8.21 0.44
C ILE A 57 -0.18 -9.40 0.00
N GLY A 58 0.27 -10.22 0.96
CA GLY A 58 0.95 -11.48 0.73
C GLY A 58 2.38 -11.32 0.22
N HIS A 59 3.11 -10.32 0.71
CA HIS A 59 4.55 -10.17 0.46
C HIS A 59 5.31 -11.44 0.87
N PRO A 60 6.27 -11.93 0.07
CA PRO A 60 6.88 -13.25 0.23
C PRO A 60 7.62 -13.43 1.56
N ASP A 61 8.22 -12.36 2.07
CA ASP A 61 9.01 -12.41 3.31
C ASP A 61 8.24 -11.92 4.54
N ALA A 62 6.96 -11.56 4.35
CA ALA A 62 6.14 -10.99 5.42
C ALA A 62 5.47 -12.08 6.28
N PRO A 63 5.29 -11.84 7.60
CA PRO A 63 4.58 -12.78 8.46
C PRO A 63 3.11 -12.90 8.06
N GLY A 64 2.45 -14.01 8.39
CA GLY A 64 0.99 -14.12 8.24
C GLY A 64 0.28 -13.36 9.35
N VAL A 65 -0.36 -12.23 9.02
CA VAL A 65 -1.06 -11.36 10.01
C VAL A 65 -2.43 -10.96 9.50
N THR A 66 -3.33 -10.61 10.43
CA THR A 66 -4.66 -10.09 10.13
C THR A 66 -4.66 -8.56 10.08
N PHE A 67 -5.75 -7.98 9.56
CA PHE A 67 -5.92 -6.53 9.51
C PHE A 67 -5.87 -5.90 10.91
N ASN A 68 -6.47 -6.56 11.90
CA ASN A 68 -6.50 -6.08 13.27
C ASN A 68 -5.09 -6.07 13.89
N ASP A 69 -4.24 -7.06 13.59
CA ASP A 69 -2.85 -7.09 14.05
C ASP A 69 -2.05 -5.90 13.49
N GLY A 70 -2.30 -5.54 12.22
CA GLY A 70 -1.76 -4.31 11.60
C GLY A 70 -2.21 -3.04 12.31
N VAL A 71 -3.52 -2.87 12.51
CA VAL A 71 -4.08 -1.71 13.22
C VAL A 71 -3.49 -1.57 14.62
N GLU A 72 -3.33 -2.68 15.35
CA GLU A 72 -2.74 -2.68 16.69
C GLU A 72 -1.25 -2.30 16.65
N ARG A 73 -0.46 -2.90 15.76
CA ARG A 73 0.98 -2.60 15.62
C ARG A 73 1.25 -1.13 15.33
N PHE A 74 0.49 -0.52 14.43
CA PHE A 74 0.70 0.86 13.99
C PHE A 74 -0.04 1.90 14.85
N GLY A 75 -0.68 1.48 15.94
CA GLY A 75 -1.35 2.39 16.88
C GLY A 75 -2.63 3.04 16.33
N GLY A 76 -3.27 2.41 15.35
CA GLY A 76 -4.56 2.84 14.82
C GLY A 76 -4.75 2.59 13.32
N VAL A 77 -6.00 2.75 12.87
CA VAL A 77 -6.40 2.51 11.47
C VAL A 77 -5.74 3.51 10.52
N ILE A 78 -5.69 4.80 10.90
CA ILE A 78 -5.12 5.84 10.02
C ILE A 78 -3.62 5.61 9.76
N PRO A 79 -2.75 5.44 10.78
CA PRO A 79 -1.36 5.09 10.55
C PRO A 79 -1.19 3.84 9.68
N PHE A 80 -1.99 2.81 9.91
CA PHE A 80 -1.91 1.58 9.13
C PHE A 80 -2.28 1.77 7.65
N VAL A 81 -3.35 2.52 7.37
CA VAL A 81 -3.78 2.87 6.01
C VAL A 81 -2.72 3.70 5.29
N LEU A 82 -2.02 4.61 5.99
CA LEU A 82 -0.94 5.39 5.38
C LEU A 82 0.22 4.48 4.93
N TYR A 83 0.61 3.50 5.74
CA TYR A 83 1.60 2.49 5.33
C TYR A 83 1.12 1.67 4.12
N MET A 84 -0.16 1.30 4.07
CA MET A 84 -0.76 0.63 2.90
C MET A 84 -0.71 1.50 1.63
N MET A 85 -1.03 2.80 1.74
CA MET A 85 -0.97 3.73 0.61
C MET A 85 0.45 3.93 0.10
N LEU A 86 1.43 4.01 1.00
CA LEU A 86 2.83 4.09 0.64
C LEU A 86 3.27 2.86 -0.14
N LEU A 87 2.91 1.66 0.34
CA LEU A 87 3.17 0.39 -0.35
C LEU A 87 2.49 0.32 -1.72
N SER A 88 1.25 0.80 -1.86
CA SER A 88 0.60 0.93 -3.17
C SER A 88 1.39 1.83 -4.13
N GLY A 89 1.80 3.01 -3.65
CA GLY A 89 2.58 3.95 -4.44
C GLY A 89 3.94 3.38 -4.88
N ALA A 90 4.58 2.62 -4.00
CA ALA A 90 5.85 1.96 -4.30
C ALA A 90 5.72 0.80 -5.26
N LEU A 91 4.67 -0.02 -5.14
CA LEU A 91 4.39 -1.07 -6.11
C LEU A 91 4.14 -0.48 -7.49
N VAL A 92 3.42 0.64 -7.58
CA VAL A 92 3.30 1.36 -8.85
C VAL A 92 4.67 1.85 -9.33
N ALA A 93 5.44 2.48 -8.44
CA ALA A 93 6.75 3.03 -8.78
C ALA A 93 7.77 1.96 -9.17
N THR A 94 7.72 0.73 -8.67
CA THR A 94 8.69 -0.32 -9.03
C THR A 94 8.22 -1.18 -10.19
N VAL A 95 6.93 -1.46 -10.31
CA VAL A 95 6.37 -2.28 -11.40
C VAL A 95 6.27 -1.47 -12.70
N ALA A 96 6.06 -0.16 -12.61
CA ALA A 96 6.09 0.74 -13.76
C ALA A 96 7.48 1.35 -14.02
N ASP A 97 8.56 0.87 -13.39
CA ASP A 97 9.93 1.42 -13.54
C ASP A 97 10.04 2.93 -13.26
N GLY A 98 9.27 3.41 -12.28
CA GLY A 98 9.17 4.81 -11.90
C GLY A 98 8.40 5.67 -12.92
N ASP A 99 7.76 5.05 -13.91
CA ASP A 99 7.03 5.75 -14.96
C ASP A 99 5.74 6.38 -14.42
N THR A 100 5.86 7.62 -13.96
CA THR A 100 4.71 8.44 -13.57
C THR A 100 3.72 8.66 -14.72
N GLU A 101 4.10 8.43 -15.98
CA GLU A 101 3.20 8.48 -17.14
C GLU A 101 2.22 7.28 -17.13
N TRP A 102 2.61 6.14 -16.57
CA TRP A 102 1.72 4.99 -16.38
C TRP A 102 0.54 5.33 -15.44
N LEU A 103 0.76 6.18 -14.44
CA LEU A 103 -0.33 6.66 -13.57
C LEU A 103 -1.32 7.58 -14.32
N ARG A 104 -0.84 8.30 -15.34
CA ARG A 104 -1.66 9.21 -16.16
C ARG A 104 -2.64 8.49 -17.08
N GLN A 105 -2.52 7.17 -17.28
CA GLN A 105 -3.50 6.41 -18.05
C GLN A 105 -4.91 6.43 -17.44
N PHE A 106 -5.00 6.79 -16.15
CA PHE A 106 -6.26 6.96 -15.41
C PHE A 106 -6.68 8.43 -15.28
N ASP A 107 -5.87 9.38 -15.76
CA ASP A 107 -6.32 10.75 -15.91
C ASP A 107 -7.45 10.71 -16.95
N LEU A 108 -8.67 11.07 -16.52
CA LEU A 108 -9.79 11.26 -17.42
C LEU A 108 -9.36 12.31 -18.44
N SER A 109 -9.12 11.88 -19.68
CA SER A 109 -8.80 12.78 -20.78
C SER A 109 -9.91 13.84 -20.90
N GLY A 110 -9.60 15.05 -20.46
CA GLY A 110 -10.43 16.24 -20.50
C GLY A 110 -9.56 17.47 -20.64
#